data_AF-A0AAU8GXP4-F1
#
_entry.id   AF-A0AAU8GXP4-F1
#
_cell.length_a   1.000
_cell.length_b   1.000
_cell.length_c   1.000
_cell.angle_alpha   90.00
_cell.angle_beta   90.00
_cell.angle_gamma   90.00
#
_symmetry.space_group_name_H-M   'P 1'
#
loop_
_entity.id
_entity.type
_entity.pdbx_description
1 polymer ?
#
loop_
_entity_poly.entity_id
_entity_poly.type
_entity_poly.pdbx_seq_one_letter_code
_entity_poly.pdbx_strand_id
1 'polypeptide(L)'
;MKVVAFNGSPRKNGNTYHAIKMVSEELKKEKIKVEIIHVDNKNIRGCIACYKCAQNKNEKCAIDDEVNEWIQKIEGIRYLITGM
;
A
#
# COMPACT_ATOMS: atom_id res chain seq x y z
N MET A 1 7.52 14.92 -1.51
CA MET A 1 6.22 14.26 -1.74
C MET A 1 6.45 12.75 -1.83
N LYS A 2 5.61 11.94 -1.18
CA LYS A 2 5.70 10.47 -1.18
C LYS A 2 4.43 9.86 -1.79
N VAL A 3 4.60 8.81 -2.59
CA VAL A 3 3.54 7.99 -3.20
C VAL A 3 3.82 6.53 -2.82
N VAL A 4 2.77 5.80 -2.45
CA VAL A 4 2.81 4.35 -2.32
C VAL A 4 1.88 3.76 -3.38
N ALA A 5 2.39 2.76 -4.09
CA ALA A 5 1.64 2.02 -5.09
C ALA A 5 1.49 0.56 -4.63
N PHE A 6 0.27 0.05 -4.59
CA PHE A 6 -0.01 -1.34 -4.27
C PHE A 6 -0.23 -2.15 -5.54
N ASN A 7 0.61 -3.17 -5.75
CA ASN A 7 0.43 -4.18 -6.78
C ASN A 7 -0.31 -5.38 -6.18
N GLY A 8 -1.62 -5.46 -6.44
CA GLY A 8 -2.48 -6.57 -6.03
C GLY A 8 -2.51 -7.74 -7.01
N SER A 9 -1.79 -7.66 -8.13
CA SER A 9 -1.77 -8.75 -9.11
C SER A 9 -1.10 -10.00 -8.53
N PRO A 10 -1.58 -11.23 -8.84
CA PRO A 10 -0.90 -12.46 -8.45
C PRO A 10 0.47 -12.64 -9.14
N ARG A 11 0.75 -11.84 -10.18
CA ARG A 11 2.02 -11.86 -10.90
C ARG A 11 2.89 -10.71 -10.42
N LYS A 12 3.93 -11.03 -9.64
CA LYS A 12 4.91 -10.05 -9.13
C LYS A 12 5.51 -9.16 -10.21
N ASN A 13 5.79 -9.73 -11.40
CA ASN A 13 6.34 -9.02 -12.56
C ASN A 13 5.36 -9.03 -13.75
N GLY A 14 4.05 -8.98 -13.48
CA GLY A 14 3.02 -8.95 -14.52
C GLY A 14 2.76 -7.56 -15.09
N ASN A 15 1.74 -7.45 -15.95
CA ASN A 15 1.35 -6.19 -16.59
C ASN A 15 1.08 -5.07 -15.58
N THR A 16 0.39 -5.39 -14.48
CA THR A 16 0.09 -4.44 -13.39
C THR A 16 1.37 -3.87 -12.77
N TYR A 17 2.38 -4.71 -12.53
CA TYR A 17 3.68 -4.25 -12.05
C TYR A 17 4.36 -3.32 -13.06
N HIS A 18 4.37 -3.68 -14.35
CA HIS A 18 4.98 -2.86 -15.39
C HIS A 18 4.28 -1.51 -15.57
N ALA A 19 2.95 -1.47 -15.49
CA ALA A 19 2.17 -0.25 -15.53
C ALA A 19 2.48 0.66 -14.32
N ILE A 20 2.48 0.10 -13.10
CA ILE A 20 2.85 0.84 -11.88
C ILE A 20 4.29 1.35 -11.98
N LYS A 21 5.21 0.51 -12.49
CA LYS A 21 6.62 0.86 -12.65
C LYS A 21 6.80 2.04 -13.61
N MET A 22 6.11 2.05 -14.75
CA MET A 22 6.15 3.15 -15.72
C MET A 22 5.73 4.48 -15.08
N VAL A 23 4.60 4.49 -14.36
CA VAL A 23 4.14 5.69 -13.62
C VAL A 23 5.16 6.08 -12.54
N SER A 24 5.70 5.11 -11.82
CA SER A 24 6.70 5.35 -10.77
C SER A 24 7.98 5.97 -11.31
N GLU A 25 8.42 5.58 -12.50
CA GLU A 25 9.60 6.14 -13.17
C GLU A 25 9.39 7.60 -13.55
N GLU A 26 8.21 7.95 -14.06
CA GLU A 26 7.88 9.34 -14.39
C GLU A 26 7.82 10.22 -13.13
N LEU A 27 7.14 9.74 -12.08
CA LEU A 27 7.09 10.45 -10.80
C LEU A 27 8.49 10.66 -10.18
N LYS A 28 9.40 9.70 -10.34
CA LYS A 28 10.77 9.83 -9.85
C LYS A 28 11.56 10.94 -10.57
N LYS A 29 11.28 11.20 -11.85
CA LYS A 29 11.91 12.32 -12.60
C LYS A 29 11.54 13.67 -11.98
N GLU A 30 10.31 13.79 -11.49
CA GLU A 30 9.79 14.93 -10.72
C GLU A 30 10.26 14.96 -9.25
N LYS A 31 11.27 14.15 -8.89
CA LYS A 31 11.82 14.02 -7.52
C LYS A 31 10.78 13.55 -6.48
N ILE A 32 9.74 12.85 -6.92
CA ILE A 32 8.72 12.26 -6.05
C ILE A 32 9.20 10.87 -5.61
N LYS A 33 9.20 10.60 -4.30
CA LYS A 33 9.55 9.28 -3.78
C LYS A 33 8.37 8.33 -3.99
N VAL A 34 8.62 7.23 -4.70
CA VAL A 34 7.61 6.19 -4.94
C VAL A 34 8.08 4.87 -4.36
N GLU A 35 7.24 4.26 -3.53
CA GLU A 35 7.41 2.92 -2.95
C GLU A 35 6.33 1.99 -3.53
N ILE A 36 6.73 0.84 -4.08
CA ILE A 36 5.80 -0.15 -4.64
C ILE A 36 5.71 -1.31 -3.64
N ILE A 37 4.50 -1.57 -3.15
CA ILE A 37 4.19 -2.68 -2.24
C ILE A 37 3.46 -3.76 -3.03
N HIS A 38 3.95 -4.99 -2.99
CA HIS A 38 3.27 -6.12 -3.59
C HIS A 38 2.43 -6.83 -2.54
N VAL A 39 1.12 -6.89 -2.77
CA VAL A 39 0.12 -7.37 -1.80
C VAL A 39 -0.13 -8.87 -1.95
N ASP A 40 0.09 -9.42 -3.14
CA ASP A 40 -0.14 -10.84 -3.36
C ASP A 40 0.75 -11.73 -2.49
N ASN A 41 0.24 -12.92 -2.15
CA ASN A 41 0.90 -13.90 -1.30
C ASN A 41 1.21 -13.41 0.12
N LYS A 42 0.55 -12.33 0.57
CA LYS A 42 0.56 -11.86 1.96
C LYS A 42 -0.65 -12.41 2.68
N ASN A 43 -0.45 -12.86 3.93
CA ASN A 43 -1.54 -13.33 4.78
C ASN A 43 -2.28 -12.14 5.42
N ILE A 44 -2.94 -11.35 4.58
CA ILE A 44 -3.71 -10.17 4.99
C ILE A 44 -5.15 -10.59 5.27
N ARG A 45 -5.65 -10.19 6.43
CA ARG A 45 -7.05 -10.45 6.79
C ARG A 45 -7.90 -9.22 6.52
N GLY A 46 -9.07 -9.46 5.93
CA GLY A 46 -10.08 -8.42 5.76
C GLY A 46 -10.55 -7.88 7.11
N CYS A 47 -11.04 -6.64 7.12
CA CYS A 47 -11.65 -6.05 8.31
C CYS A 47 -12.84 -6.90 8.78
N ILE A 48 -12.89 -7.20 10.08
CA ILE A 48 -13.96 -7.98 10.72
C ILE A 48 -14.97 -7.10 11.48
N ALA A 49 -14.98 -5.78 11.23
CA ALA A 49 -15.87 -4.82 11.89
C ALA A 49 -15.86 -4.87 13.44
N CYS A 50 -14.68 -5.09 14.06
CA CYS A 50 -14.58 -5.13 15.53
C CYS A 50 -14.51 -3.75 16.21
N TYR A 51 -14.37 -2.66 15.43
CA TYR A 51 -14.28 -1.27 15.90
C TYR A 51 -13.12 -0.91 16.85
N LYS A 52 -12.22 -1.83 17.19
CA LYS A 52 -11.06 -1.56 18.08
C LYS A 52 -10.14 -0.45 17.60
N CYS A 53 -9.93 -0.31 16.29
CA CYS A 53 -9.11 0.78 15.74
C CYS A 53 -9.71 2.17 16.03
N ALA A 54 -11.04 2.30 15.92
CA ALA A 54 -11.75 3.55 16.21
C ALA A 54 -11.76 3.88 17.71
N GLN A 55 -11.78 2.85 18.56
CA GLN A 55 -11.68 3.01 20.01
C GLN A 55 -10.26 3.43 20.44
N ASN A 56 -9.24 2.74 19.91
CA ASN A 56 -7.85 2.92 20.33
C ASN A 56 -7.22 4.19 19.74
N LYS A 57 -7.68 4.65 18.56
CA LYS A 57 -7.18 5.86 17.87
C LYS A 57 -5.65 5.91 17.78
N ASN A 58 -5.02 4.76 17.58
CA ASN A 58 -3.58 4.57 17.59
C ASN A 58 -3.04 4.14 16.21
N GLU A 59 -3.82 4.35 15.15
CA GLU A 59 -3.45 4.06 13.76
C GLU A 59 -3.02 2.61 13.53
N LYS A 60 -3.66 1.68 14.26
CA LYS A 60 -3.44 0.24 14.15
C LYS A 60 -4.76 -0.52 14.13
N CYS A 61 -4.79 -1.56 13.33
CA CYS A 61 -5.78 -2.61 13.42
C CYS A 61 -5.48 -3.51 14.64
N ALA A 62 -6.53 -4.09 15.22
CA ALA A 62 -6.38 -5.12 16.25
C ALA A 62 -5.95 -6.47 15.69
N ILE A 63 -6.07 -6.67 14.37
CA ILE A 63 -5.43 -7.77 13.67
C ILE A 63 -3.98 -7.36 13.46
N ASP A 64 -3.07 -8.17 13.98
CA ASP A 64 -1.64 -7.93 13.83
C ASP A 64 -1.14 -8.64 12.55
N ASP A 65 -1.17 -7.91 11.44
CA ASP A 65 -0.62 -8.30 10.15
C ASP A 65 0.07 -7.10 9.47
N GLU A 66 0.60 -7.31 8.25
CA GLU A 66 1.35 -6.27 7.54
C GLU A 66 0.54 -5.00 7.22
N VAL A 67 -0.81 -5.02 7.35
CA VAL A 67 -1.63 -3.81 7.21
C VAL A 67 -1.20 -2.77 8.23
N ASN A 68 -0.82 -3.16 9.45
CA ASN A 68 -0.34 -2.23 10.47
C ASN A 68 0.93 -1.51 10.01
N GLU A 69 1.86 -2.21 9.35
CA GLU A 69 3.04 -1.56 8.77
C GLU A 69 2.66 -0.63 7.61
N TRP A 70 1.70 -1.03 6.78
CA TRP A 70 1.26 -0.23 5.64
C TRP A 70 0.53 1.04 6.08
N ILE A 71 -0.30 0.98 7.12
CA ILE A 71 -0.95 2.16 7.69
C ILE A 71 0.11 3.21 8.08
N GLN A 72 1.17 2.78 8.76
CA GLN A 72 2.28 3.65 9.17
C GLN A 72 3.06 4.20 7.96
N LYS A 73 3.15 3.43 6.86
CA LYS A 73 3.79 3.90 5.61
C LYS A 73 2.97 4.94 4.86
N ILE A 74 1.64 4.94 5.06
CA ILE A 74 0.68 5.82 4.37
C ILE A 74 0.56 7.18 5.07
N GLU A 75 0.99 7.31 6.33
CA GLU A 75 1.11 8.62 6.98
C GLU A 75 1.95 9.60 6.13
N GLY A 76 1.37 10.77 5.85
CA GLY A 76 2.02 11.81 5.05
C GLY A 76 2.09 11.54 3.53
N ILE A 77 1.41 10.49 3.04
CA ILE A 77 1.27 10.24 1.59
C ILE A 77 0.20 11.13 0.98
N ARG A 78 0.46 11.60 -0.26
CA ARG A 78 -0.47 12.46 -1.00
C ARG A 78 -1.29 11.71 -2.07
N TYR A 79 -0.80 10.58 -2.57
CA TYR A 79 -1.46 9.80 -3.63
C TYR A 79 -1.29 8.29 -3.43
N LEU A 80 -2.35 7.54 -3.72
CA LEU A 80 -2.42 6.08 -3.67
C LEU A 80 -2.65 5.55 -5.09
N ILE A 81 -1.81 4.62 -5.54
CA ILE A 81 -1.99 3.91 -6.82
C ILE A 81 -2.36 2.47 -6.50
N THR A 82 -3.52 2.00 -6.97
CA THR A 82 -3.96 0.61 -6.83
C THR A 82 -4.05 -0.03 -8.21
N GLY A 83 -3.53 -1.26 -8.33
CA GLY A 83 -3.68 -2.08 -9.53
C GLY A 83 -3.97 -3.52 -9.15
N MET A 84 -4.93 -4.14 -9.84
CA MET A 84 -5.29 -5.56 -9.71
C MET A 84 -4.63 -6.39 -10.83
#